data_AF-A0A1Q6F2H5-F1
#
_entry.id   AF-A0A1Q6F2H5-F1
#
_cell.length_a   1.000
_cell.length_b   1.000
_cell.length_c   1.000
_cell.angle_alpha   90.00
_cell.angle_beta   90.00
_cell.angle_gamma   90.00
#
_symmetry.space_group_name_H-M   'P 1'
#
loop_
_entity.id
_entity.type
_entity.pdbx_description
1 polymer ?
#
loop_
_entity_poly.entity_id
_entity_poly.type
_entity_poly.pdbx_seq_one_letter_code
_entity_poly.pdbx_strand_id
1 'polypeptide(L)'
;MPKTTVHTILQEIGIRALREYIYKHLPAPDFHSHDFTRNFERHFTTQYIQMQGLYARKSTIEARNMTISSEIGKFLGRNSDLLQIEKGPKRISINMNGKKSPARIWHKTSQL
;
A
#
# COMPACT_ATOMS: atom_id res chain seq x y z
N MET A 1 -1.48 24.12 10.03
CA MET A 1 -0.84 22.79 10.09
C MET A 1 -1.11 22.07 8.77
N PRO A 2 -0.12 21.44 8.12
CA PRO A 2 -0.38 20.60 6.95
C PRO A 2 -1.38 19.51 7.34
N LYS A 3 -2.35 19.23 6.47
CA LYS A 3 -3.36 18.20 6.72
C LYS A 3 -2.70 16.82 6.57
N THR A 4 -2.64 16.05 7.65
CA THR A 4 -2.16 14.67 7.60
C THR A 4 -3.05 13.85 6.65
N THR A 5 -2.43 13.12 5.73
CA THR A 5 -3.07 12.24 4.76
C THR A 5 -2.35 10.90 4.72
N VAL A 6 -2.93 9.89 4.06
CA VAL A 6 -2.22 8.63 3.77
C VAL A 6 -0.91 8.91 3.02
N HIS A 7 -0.92 9.88 2.09
CA HIS A 7 0.26 10.27 1.34
C HIS A 7 1.38 10.81 2.24
N THR A 8 1.07 11.71 3.18
CA THR A 8 2.10 12.29 4.08
C THR A 8 2.67 11.22 5.01
N ILE A 9 1.84 10.32 5.53
CA ILE A 9 2.32 9.22 6.37
C ILE A 9 3.28 8.30 5.59
N LEU A 10 2.97 7.99 4.31
CA LEU A 10 3.87 7.20 3.45
C LEU A 10 5.18 7.95 3.15
N GLN A 11 5.14 9.28 2.98
CA GLN A 11 6.35 10.10 2.84
C GLN A 11 7.21 10.08 4.10
N GLU A 12 6.60 10.13 5.28
CA GLU A 12 7.29 10.06 6.58
C GLU A 12 7.98 8.71 6.81
N ILE A 13 7.39 7.59 6.34
CA ILE A 13 8.06 6.28 6.32
C ILE A 13 9.28 6.33 5.39
N GLY A 14 9.15 7.00 4.25
CA GLY A 14 10.24 7.21 3.29
C GLY A 14 10.39 6.10 2.27
N ILE A 15 10.80 6.49 1.06
CA ILE A 15 10.97 5.60 -0.10
C ILE A 15 11.90 4.43 0.20
N ARG A 16 13.03 4.67 0.89
CA ARG A 16 14.00 3.62 1.20
C ARG A 16 13.38 2.49 2.03
N ALA A 17 12.70 2.84 3.12
CA ALA A 17 12.06 1.87 3.99
C ALA A 17 10.88 1.15 3.29
N LEU A 18 10.12 1.86 2.46
CA LEU A 18 9.05 1.26 1.66
C LEU A 18 9.60 0.29 0.59
N ARG A 19 10.71 0.61 -0.06
CA ARG A 19 11.39 -0.28 -1.01
C ARG A 19 11.92 -1.52 -0.29
N GLU A 20 12.62 -1.34 0.83
CA GLU A 20 13.09 -2.46 1.66
C GLU A 20 11.93 -3.36 2.08
N TYR A 21 10.81 -2.76 2.50
CA TYR A 21 9.60 -3.49 2.83
C TYR A 21 9.07 -4.34 1.66
N ILE A 22 8.90 -3.73 0.48
CA ILE A 22 8.42 -4.42 -0.73
C ILE A 22 9.32 -5.62 -1.04
N TYR A 23 10.63 -5.42 -1.02
CA TYR A 23 11.57 -6.44 -1.46
C TYR A 23 11.75 -7.56 -0.42
N LYS A 24 11.74 -7.23 0.87
CA LYS A 24 11.93 -8.20 1.96
C LYS A 24 10.66 -8.98 2.30
N HIS A 25 9.49 -8.35 2.22
CA HIS A 25 8.23 -8.93 2.74
C HIS A 25 7.24 -9.35 1.66
N LEU A 26 7.45 -8.98 0.40
CA LEU A 26 6.66 -9.46 -0.73
C LEU A 26 7.59 -10.23 -1.68
N PRO A 27 8.12 -11.41 -1.30
CA PRO A 27 9.32 -12.00 -1.91
C PRO A 27 9.19 -12.38 -3.39
N ALA A 28 7.96 -12.59 -3.88
CA ALA A 28 7.72 -12.86 -5.28
C ALA A 28 8.22 -11.71 -6.18
N PRO A 29 8.64 -11.99 -7.44
CA PRO A 29 8.99 -10.95 -8.41
C PRO A 29 7.83 -9.99 -8.67
N ASP A 30 6.61 -10.54 -8.64
CA ASP A 30 5.36 -9.82 -8.82
C ASP A 30 4.54 -9.84 -7.54
N PHE A 31 3.83 -8.75 -7.25
CA PHE A 31 2.89 -8.70 -6.12
C PHE A 31 1.64 -7.90 -6.45
N HIS A 32 0.52 -8.22 -5.81
CA HIS A 32 -0.69 -7.41 -5.91
C HIS A 32 -0.64 -6.23 -4.93
N SER A 33 -1.28 -5.11 -5.27
CA SER A 33 -1.55 -4.04 -4.31
C SER A 33 -2.21 -4.55 -3.02
N HIS A 34 -3.03 -5.60 -3.09
CA HIS A 34 -3.61 -6.22 -1.90
C HIS A 34 -2.58 -6.94 -1.02
N ASP A 35 -1.54 -7.54 -1.61
CA ASP A 35 -0.46 -8.19 -0.86
C ASP A 35 0.35 -7.14 -0.09
N PHE A 36 0.61 -6.00 -0.75
CA PHE A 36 1.22 -4.84 -0.09
C PHE A 36 0.37 -4.39 1.09
N THR A 37 -0.92 -4.13 0.90
CA THR A 37 -1.75 -3.50 1.95
C THR A 37 -2.03 -4.46 3.11
N ARG A 38 -2.28 -5.75 2.84
CA ARG A 38 -2.47 -6.78 3.88
C ARG A 38 -1.24 -6.95 4.78
N ASN A 39 -0.04 -6.85 4.23
CA ASN A 39 1.19 -6.94 5.02
C ASN A 39 1.57 -5.61 5.65
N PHE A 40 1.13 -4.47 5.09
CA PHE A 40 1.53 -3.14 5.54
C PHE A 40 1.12 -2.90 7.00
N GLU A 41 -0.09 -3.27 7.39
CA GLU A 41 -0.57 -3.16 8.79
C GLU A 41 0.33 -3.92 9.77
N ARG A 42 0.92 -5.05 9.36
CA ARG A 42 1.79 -5.86 10.23
C ARG A 42 3.17 -5.24 10.43
N HIS A 43 3.66 -4.51 9.44
CA HIS A 43 5.02 -3.94 9.45
C HIS A 43 5.06 -2.46 9.82
N PHE A 44 3.95 -1.74 9.61
CA PHE A 44 3.78 -0.31 9.89
C PHE A 44 2.51 -0.07 10.69
N THR A 45 2.32 -0.83 11.78
CA THR A 45 1.08 -0.85 12.58
C THR A 45 0.69 0.54 13.09
N THR A 46 1.64 1.28 13.67
CA THR A 46 1.39 2.64 14.18
C THR A 46 0.90 3.57 13.07
N GLN A 47 1.57 3.57 11.93
CA GLN A 47 1.22 4.38 10.78
C GLN A 47 -0.13 3.96 10.18
N TYR A 48 -0.42 2.66 10.15
CA TYR A 48 -1.70 2.16 9.67
C TYR A 48 -2.86 2.57 10.60
N ILE A 49 -2.67 2.51 11.93
CA ILE A 49 -3.64 3.02 12.90
C ILE A 49 -3.89 4.51 12.70
N GLN A 50 -2.83 5.30 12.46
CA GLN A 50 -2.96 6.72 12.13
C GLN A 50 -3.79 6.93 10.86
N MET A 51 -3.52 6.16 9.79
CA MET A 51 -4.30 6.20 8.55
C MET A 51 -5.78 5.85 8.79
N GLN A 52 -6.08 4.85 9.62
CA GLN A 52 -7.45 4.50 10.01
C GLN A 52 -8.15 5.63 10.77
N GLY A 53 -7.39 6.35 11.61
CA GLY A 53 -7.84 7.53 12.36
C GLY A 53 -8.32 8.67 11.46
N LEU A 54 -7.67 8.87 10.30
CA LEU A 54 -8.03 9.93 9.33
C LEU A 54 -9.49 9.82 8.85
N TYR A 55 -10.04 8.61 8.85
CA TYR A 55 -11.36 8.31 8.30
C TYR A 55 -12.36 7.79 9.35
N ALA A 56 -11.97 7.75 10.63
CA ALA A 56 -12.70 7.08 11.70
C ALA A 56 -14.14 7.58 11.92
N ARG A 57 -14.40 8.87 11.71
CA ARG A 57 -15.72 9.48 11.90
C ARG A 57 -16.65 9.36 10.68
N LYS A 58 -16.18 8.83 9.56
CA LYS A 58 -16.86 8.94 8.26
C LYS A 58 -17.21 7.60 7.60
N SER A 59 -16.76 6.48 8.16
CA SER A 59 -16.88 5.19 7.45
C SER A 59 -16.61 3.96 8.33
N THR A 60 -17.20 2.83 7.93
CA THR A 60 -16.89 1.51 8.49
C THR A 60 -15.41 1.15 8.30
N ILE A 61 -14.87 0.21 9.10
CA ILE A 61 -13.48 -0.27 8.92
C ILE A 61 -13.27 -0.74 7.47
N GLU A 62 -14.24 -1.44 6.89
CA GLU A 62 -14.12 -1.92 5.50
C GLU A 62 -13.95 -0.79 4.48
N ALA A 63 -14.75 0.27 4.59
CA ALA A 63 -14.69 1.42 3.69
C ALA A 63 -13.41 2.25 3.89
N ARG A 64 -12.89 2.31 5.13
CA ARG A 64 -11.58 2.89 5.42
C ARG A 64 -10.45 2.09 4.75
N ASN A 65 -10.47 0.77 4.90
CA ASN A 65 -9.50 -0.13 4.28
C ASN A 65 -9.47 0.04 2.75
N MET A 66 -10.64 0.20 2.11
CA MET A 66 -10.72 0.47 0.67
C MET A 66 -10.10 1.83 0.30
N THR A 67 -10.39 2.86 1.09
CA THR A 67 -9.87 4.22 0.86
C THR A 67 -8.35 4.25 1.00
N ILE A 68 -7.82 3.68 2.09
CA ILE A 68 -6.37 3.58 2.35
C ILE A 68 -5.68 2.77 1.25
N SER A 69 -6.26 1.63 0.85
CA SER A 69 -5.70 0.80 -0.23
C SER A 69 -5.63 1.56 -1.56
N SER A 70 -6.62 2.40 -1.86
CA SER A 70 -6.62 3.26 -3.05
C SER A 70 -5.51 4.32 -2.97
N GLU A 71 -5.37 5.00 -1.83
CA GLU A 71 -4.33 6.02 -1.65
C GLU A 71 -2.92 5.44 -1.69
N ILE A 72 -2.70 4.26 -1.10
CA ILE A 72 -1.45 3.51 -1.22
C ILE A 72 -1.18 3.17 -2.70
N GLY A 73 -2.16 2.66 -3.44
CA GLY A 73 -2.01 2.37 -4.86
C GLY A 73 -1.62 3.59 -5.70
N LYS A 74 -2.18 4.77 -5.38
CA LYS A 74 -1.78 6.05 -6.01
C LYS A 74 -0.35 6.42 -5.66
N PHE A 75 0.05 6.25 -4.39
CA PHE A 75 1.42 6.52 -3.95
C PHE A 75 2.43 5.62 -4.67
N LEU A 76 2.19 4.31 -4.73
CA LEU A 76 3.04 3.37 -5.45
C LEU A 76 3.20 3.76 -6.92
N GLY A 77 2.10 4.14 -7.57
CA GLY A 77 2.14 4.56 -8.97
C GLY A 77 2.88 5.88 -9.22
N ARG A 78 2.89 6.81 -8.26
CA ARG A 78 3.64 8.07 -8.38
C ARG A 78 5.13 7.92 -8.10
N ASN A 79 5.51 6.88 -7.36
CA ASN A 79 6.88 6.64 -6.91
C ASN A 79 7.45 5.34 -7.46
N SER A 80 6.88 4.82 -8.56
CA SER A 80 7.22 3.51 -9.13
C SER A 80 8.72 3.38 -9.38
N ASP A 81 9.32 4.40 -9.98
CA ASP A 81 10.74 4.41 -10.37
C ASP A 81 11.64 4.39 -9.13
N LEU A 82 11.30 5.23 -8.13
CA LEU A 82 12.02 5.32 -6.86
C LEU A 82 11.89 4.05 -6.02
N LEU A 83 10.73 3.39 -6.08
CA LEU A 83 10.46 2.12 -5.42
C LEU A 83 10.99 0.92 -6.23
N GLN A 84 11.48 1.14 -7.45
CA GLN A 84 11.92 0.11 -8.38
C GLN A 84 10.85 -0.96 -8.60
N ILE A 85 9.64 -0.49 -8.91
CA ILE A 85 8.52 -1.33 -9.30
C ILE A 85 7.89 -0.77 -10.57
N GLU A 86 7.32 -1.64 -11.39
CA GLU A 86 6.61 -1.27 -12.60
C GLU A 86 5.14 -1.67 -12.50
N LYS A 87 4.27 -0.89 -13.13
CA LYS A 87 2.82 -1.04 -13.07
C LYS A 87 2.34 -2.08 -14.08
N GLY A 88 1.84 -3.20 -13.59
CA GLY A 88 1.27 -4.28 -14.41
C GLY A 88 -0.24 -4.19 -14.65
N PRO A 89 -0.86 -5.27 -15.17
CA PRO A 89 -2.30 -5.36 -15.37
C PRO A 89 -3.06 -5.47 -14.03
N LYS A 90 -4.39 -5.39 -14.07
CA LYS A 90 -5.23 -5.74 -12.91
C LYS A 90 -5.59 -7.22 -12.95
N ARG A 91 -5.51 -7.90 -11.82
CA ARG A 91 -5.99 -9.28 -11.64
C ARG A 91 -6.79 -9.42 -10.35
N ILE A 92 -7.63 -10.45 -10.27
CA ILE A 92 -8.42 -10.73 -9.07
C ILE A 92 -7.48 -11.18 -7.94
N SER A 93 -7.61 -10.55 -6.79
CA SER A 93 -6.89 -10.89 -5.56
C SER A 93 -7.80 -10.65 -4.35
N ILE A 94 -7.42 -11.17 -3.18
CA ILE A 94 -8.17 -11.02 -1.93
C ILE A 94 -7.69 -9.74 -1.23
N ASN A 95 -8.58 -8.79 -1.01
CA ASN A 95 -8.28 -7.52 -0.34
C ASN A 95 -8.17 -7.67 1.19
N MET A 96 -7.87 -6.57 1.89
CA MET A 96 -7.74 -6.56 3.36
C MET A 96 -9.04 -6.90 4.11
N ASN A 97 -10.19 -6.79 3.45
CA ASN A 97 -11.49 -7.19 4.02
C ASN A 97 -11.83 -8.66 3.72
N GLY A 98 -10.91 -9.44 3.16
CA GLY A 98 -11.16 -10.84 2.78
C GLY A 98 -11.99 -11.03 1.51
N LYS A 99 -12.30 -9.95 0.78
CA LYS A 99 -13.15 -9.99 -0.43
C LYS A 99 -12.29 -10.07 -1.70
N LYS A 100 -12.74 -10.86 -2.67
CA LYS A 100 -12.11 -10.91 -4.01
C LYS A 100 -12.45 -9.63 -4.78
N SER A 101 -11.43 -8.91 -5.22
CA SER A 101 -11.60 -7.73 -6.08
C SER A 101 -10.39 -7.53 -7.01
N PRO A 102 -10.53 -6.79 -8.12
CA PRO A 102 -9.39 -6.47 -8.97
C PRO A 102 -8.33 -5.64 -8.24
N ALA A 103 -7.08 -6.10 -8.25
CA ALA A 103 -5.91 -5.39 -7.76
C ALA A 103 -4.88 -5.20 -8.87
N ARG A 104 -4.12 -4.10 -8.79
CA ARG A 104 -2.97 -3.87 -9.65
C ARG A 104 -1.85 -4.87 -9.30
N ILE A 105 -1.25 -5.47 -10.32
CA ILE A 105 0.03 -6.16 -10.19
C ILE A 105 1.16 -5.15 -10.30
N TRP A 106 2.20 -5.34 -9.50
CA TRP A 106 3.46 -4.60 -9.57
C TRP A 106 4.60 -5.59 -9.82
N HIS A 107 5.47 -5.24 -10.74
CA HIS A 107 6.66 -6.01 -11.11
C HIS A 107 7.88 -5.36 -10.45
N LYS A 108 8.70 -6.09 -9.71
CA LYS A 108 9.98 -5.55 -9.23
C LYS A 108 10.96 -5.44 -10.40
N THR A 109 11.61 -4.30 -10.54
CA THR A 109 12.50 -4.02 -11.67
C THR A 109 13.98 -4.23 -11.36
N SER A 110 14.32 -4.48 -10.09
CA SER A 110 15.66 -4.80 -9.64
C SER A 110 15.63 -6.13 -8.88
N GLN A 111 16.74 -6.86 -8.87
CA GLN A 111 16.99 -7.90 -7.89
C GLN A 111 17.96 -7.30 -6.88
N LEU A 112 17.58 -7.30 -5.60
CA LEU A 112 18.50 -6.93 -4.50
C LEU A 112 19.62 -7.95 -4.38
#